data_AF-A0A0F8Z5Y3-F1
#
_entry.id   AF-A0A0F8Z5Y3-F1
#
_cell.length_a   1.000
_cell.length_b   1.000
_cell.length_c   1.000
_cell.angle_alpha   90.00
_cell.angle_beta   90.00
_cell.angle_gamma   90.00
#
_symmetry.space_group_name_H-M   'P 1'
#
loop_
_entity.id
_entity.type
_entity.pdbx_description
1 polymer ?
#
loop_
_entity_poly.entity_id
_entity_poly.type
_entity_poly.pdbx_seq_one_letter_code
_entity_poly.pdbx_strand_id
1 'polypeptide(L)'
;MIHSWSPPAPEFCARHKLAIKEALASLKVHCTPAPEPFVLDLLARCAQVKFTRDGTPAEWELRAAEYLRLLGHYPADIWQAAVDGHMLASRFFPDISELEERMAPEMSRRRVGIERLEAMRVPRLAPPAPPTAEEREVVKTKLGRLSLLTMSGALAQMTEAEAKRFCDTEEYPPDWDSRVTREAGS
;
A
#
# COMPACT_ATOMS: atom_id res chain seq x y z
N MET A 1 6.20 36.21 21.11
CA MET A 1 7.43 35.57 21.63
C MET A 1 7.86 34.53 20.62
N ILE A 2 9.03 34.69 20.00
CA ILE A 2 9.56 33.73 19.03
C ILE A 2 10.19 32.61 19.85
N HIS A 3 9.59 31.42 19.85
CA HIS A 3 10.21 30.25 20.43
C HIS A 3 11.48 29.94 19.63
N SER A 4 12.65 30.24 20.21
CA SER A 4 13.94 29.89 19.65
C SER A 4 14.04 28.38 19.58
N TRP A 5 13.91 27.82 18.38
CA TRP A 5 14.22 26.42 18.12
C TRP A 5 15.72 26.23 18.32
N SER A 6 16.11 25.62 19.44
CA SER A 6 17.48 25.13 19.60
C SER A 6 17.58 23.77 18.93
N PRO A 7 18.50 23.57 17.96
CA PRO A 7 18.69 22.27 17.35
C PRO A 7 19.05 21.23 18.42
N PRO A 8 18.54 19.99 18.32
CA PRO A 8 18.88 18.95 19.27
C PRO A 8 20.39 18.70 19.30
N ALA A 9 20.91 18.40 20.49
CA ALA A 9 22.33 18.17 20.71
C ALA A 9 22.93 17.18 19.68
N PRO A 10 24.15 17.39 19.18
CA PRO A 10 24.76 16.58 18.11
C PRO A 10 24.84 15.08 18.45
N GLU A 11 24.96 14.72 19.73
CA GLU A 11 24.95 13.32 20.21
C GLU A 11 23.58 12.64 20.03
N PHE A 12 22.49 13.40 20.19
CA PHE A 12 21.13 12.93 19.90
C PHE A 12 20.98 12.61 18.41
N CYS A 13 21.56 13.43 17.53
CA CYS A 13 21.55 13.20 16.08
C CYS A 13 22.36 11.97 15.65
N ALA A 14 23.48 11.66 16.30
CA ALA A 14 24.31 10.50 15.96
C ALA A 14 23.64 9.16 16.35
N ARG A 15 23.10 9.07 17.58
CA ARG A 15 22.38 7.87 18.05
C ARG A 15 21.13 7.57 17.22
N HIS A 16 20.36 8.60 16.85
CA HIS A 16 19.19 8.42 15.98
C HIS A 16 19.57 7.94 14.58
N LYS A 17 20.64 8.48 13.98
CA LYS A 17 21.13 8.01 12.68
C LYS A 17 21.56 6.55 12.70
N LEU A 18 22.22 6.11 13.78
CA LEU A 18 22.60 4.71 13.96
C LEU A 18 21.37 3.81 14.11
N ALA A 19 20.43 4.19 14.98
CA ALA A 19 19.19 3.43 15.18
C ALA A 19 18.36 3.30 13.89
N ILE A 20 18.24 4.38 13.09
CA ILE A 20 17.55 4.34 11.79
C ILE A 20 18.28 3.38 10.83
N LYS A 21 19.61 3.40 10.80
CA LYS A 21 20.40 2.51 9.95
C LYS A 21 20.21 1.04 10.34
N GLU A 22 20.22 0.73 11.63
CA GLU A 22 20.01 -0.62 12.16
C GLU A 22 18.58 -1.12 11.89
N ALA A 23 17.57 -0.29 12.15
CA ALA A 23 16.17 -0.61 11.88
C ALA A 23 15.94 -0.88 10.38
N LEU A 24 16.52 -0.07 9.51
CA LEU A 24 16.44 -0.24 8.06
C LEU A 24 17.14 -1.51 7.59
N ALA A 25 18.31 -1.83 8.15
CA ALA A 25 19.02 -3.06 7.84
C ALA A 25 18.20 -4.29 8.25
N SER A 26 17.66 -4.28 9.47
CA SER A 26 16.78 -5.35 9.96
C SER A 26 15.55 -5.52 9.07
N LEU A 27 14.85 -4.44 8.74
CA LEU A 27 13.64 -4.50 7.92
C LEU A 27 13.91 -5.01 6.50
N LYS A 28 15.05 -4.63 5.91
CA LYS A 28 15.49 -5.16 4.61
C LYS A 28 15.80 -6.65 4.67
N VAL A 29 16.44 -7.14 5.73
CA VAL A 29 16.67 -8.58 5.93
C VAL A 29 15.34 -9.33 5.98
N HIS A 30 14.34 -8.80 6.70
CA HIS A 30 12.99 -9.37 6.75
C HIS A 30 12.18 -9.24 5.43
N CYS A 31 12.71 -8.55 4.42
CA CYS A 31 12.12 -8.48 3.08
C CYS A 31 12.86 -9.37 2.08
N THR A 32 13.79 -10.20 2.54
CA THR A 32 14.53 -11.12 1.69
C THR A 32 13.60 -12.22 1.18
N PRO A 33 13.59 -12.52 -0.13
CA PRO A 33 12.78 -13.58 -0.69
C PRO A 33 13.00 -14.94 0.00
N ALA A 34 11.94 -15.72 0.11
CA ALA A 34 12.02 -17.08 0.61
C ALA A 34 12.89 -17.95 -0.32
N PRO A 35 13.70 -18.87 0.23
CA PRO A 35 14.38 -19.88 -0.59
C PRO A 35 13.35 -20.73 -1.35
N GLU A 36 13.62 -21.04 -2.63
CA GLU A 36 12.70 -21.85 -3.43
C GLU A 36 12.33 -23.20 -2.77
N PRO A 37 13.28 -23.97 -2.18
CA PRO A 37 12.93 -25.23 -1.52
C PRO A 37 11.93 -25.09 -0.38
N PHE A 38 11.96 -23.94 0.32
CA PHE A 38 11.01 -23.65 1.40
C PHE A 38 9.60 -23.42 0.84
N VAL A 39 9.48 -22.66 -0.24
CA VAL A 39 8.19 -22.41 -0.90
C VAL A 39 7.61 -23.70 -1.47
N LEU A 40 8.44 -24.53 -2.10
CA LEU A 40 8.03 -25.83 -2.64
C LEU A 40 7.55 -26.78 -1.54
N ASP A 41 8.25 -26.86 -0.41
CA ASP A 41 7.81 -27.67 0.74
C ASP A 41 6.45 -27.18 1.26
N LEU A 42 6.26 -25.88 1.43
CA LEU A 42 4.99 -25.28 1.85
C LEU A 42 3.82 -25.66 0.93
N LEU A 43 4.02 -25.53 -0.39
CA LEU A 43 3.01 -25.89 -1.39
C LEU A 43 2.74 -27.40 -1.39
N ALA A 44 3.77 -28.23 -1.27
CA ALA A 44 3.62 -29.68 -1.19
C ALA A 44 2.83 -30.11 0.06
N ARG A 45 3.13 -29.53 1.23
CA ARG A 45 2.34 -29.75 2.45
C ARG A 45 0.89 -29.34 2.24
N CYS A 46 0.64 -28.17 1.65
CA CYS A 46 -0.72 -27.69 1.38
C CYS A 46 -1.48 -28.67 0.47
N ALA A 47 -0.82 -29.19 -0.56
CA ALA A 47 -1.40 -30.16 -1.51
C ALA A 47 -1.79 -31.48 -0.85
N GLN A 48 -1.10 -31.90 0.22
CA GLN A 48 -1.42 -33.13 0.94
C GLN A 48 -2.71 -33.02 1.77
N VAL A 49 -3.04 -31.83 2.28
CA VAL A 49 -4.17 -31.65 3.22
C VAL A 49 -5.41 -31.06 2.54
N LYS A 50 -5.26 -30.47 1.35
CA LYS A 50 -6.33 -29.76 0.65
C LYS A 50 -6.83 -30.53 -0.55
N PHE A 51 -8.09 -30.26 -0.92
CA PHE A 51 -8.62 -30.79 -2.17
C PHE A 51 -7.88 -30.16 -3.34
N THR A 52 -7.15 -31.01 -4.05
CA THR A 52 -6.43 -30.66 -5.28
C THR A 52 -7.13 -31.29 -6.47
N ARG A 53 -7.04 -30.66 -7.63
CA ARG A 53 -7.35 -31.34 -8.89
C ARG A 53 -6.27 -32.39 -9.17
N ASP A 54 -6.69 -33.57 -9.63
CA ASP A 54 -5.75 -34.58 -10.13
C ASP A 54 -4.88 -33.98 -11.23
N GLY A 55 -3.58 -34.18 -11.12
CA GLY A 55 -2.59 -33.65 -12.05
C GLY A 55 -1.41 -34.58 -12.16
N THR A 56 -0.85 -34.67 -13.36
CA THR A 56 0.41 -35.36 -13.63
C THR A 56 1.57 -34.64 -12.92
N PRO A 57 2.69 -35.34 -12.65
CA PRO A 57 3.87 -34.70 -12.07
C PRO A 57 4.34 -33.45 -12.84
N ALA A 58 4.30 -33.49 -14.17
CA ALA A 58 4.68 -32.35 -15.02
C ALA A 58 3.75 -31.14 -14.86
N GLU A 59 2.45 -31.35 -14.67
CA GLU A 59 1.50 -30.26 -14.41
C GLU A 59 1.74 -29.62 -13.04
N TRP A 60 2.12 -30.42 -12.03
CA TRP A 60 2.48 -29.92 -10.71
C TRP A 60 3.80 -29.14 -10.71
N GLU A 61 4.80 -29.61 -11.45
CA GLU A 61 6.06 -28.88 -11.66
C GLU A 61 5.80 -27.54 -12.33
N LEU A 62 4.99 -27.50 -13.39
CA LEU A 62 4.62 -26.26 -14.07
C LEU A 62 3.87 -25.30 -13.14
N ARG A 63 2.92 -25.83 -12.35
CA ARG A 63 2.19 -25.03 -11.36
C ARG A 63 3.13 -24.45 -10.32
N ALA A 64 4.03 -25.25 -9.75
CA ALA A 64 4.99 -24.80 -8.76
C ALA A 64 5.95 -23.74 -9.31
N ALA A 65 6.42 -23.91 -10.56
CA ALA A 65 7.23 -22.91 -11.26
C ALA A 65 6.48 -21.58 -11.40
N GLU A 66 5.17 -21.62 -11.68
CA GLU A 66 4.35 -20.40 -11.81
C GLU A 66 4.16 -19.70 -10.46
N TYR A 67 3.96 -20.46 -9.37
CA TYR A 67 3.97 -19.92 -8.01
C TYR A 67 5.29 -19.21 -7.68
N LEU A 68 6.43 -19.82 -7.98
CA LEU A 68 7.74 -19.21 -7.76
C LEU A 68 7.95 -17.98 -8.65
N ARG A 69 7.51 -18.03 -9.91
CA ARG A 69 7.64 -16.90 -10.84
C ARG A 69 6.85 -15.68 -10.37
N LEU A 70 5.62 -15.87 -9.91
CA LEU A 70 4.72 -14.78 -9.54
C LEU A 70 4.92 -14.32 -8.09
N LEU A 71 5.13 -15.24 -7.16
CA LEU A 71 5.12 -14.99 -5.72
C LEU A 71 6.48 -15.27 -5.05
N GLY A 72 7.48 -15.72 -5.80
CA GLY A 72 8.81 -16.06 -5.25
C GLY A 72 9.57 -14.87 -4.67
N HIS A 73 9.12 -13.64 -4.92
CA HIS A 73 9.71 -12.44 -4.33
C HIS A 73 9.27 -12.16 -2.89
N TYR A 74 8.28 -12.89 -2.36
CA TYR A 74 7.81 -12.72 -1.00
C TYR A 74 8.74 -13.41 0.04
N PRO A 75 8.90 -12.83 1.24
CA PRO A 75 9.63 -13.43 2.35
C PRO A 75 9.01 -14.71 2.92
N ALA A 76 9.85 -15.55 3.54
CA ALA A 76 9.45 -16.86 4.08
C ALA A 76 8.36 -16.79 5.15
N ASP A 77 8.43 -15.79 6.03
CA ASP A 77 7.43 -15.60 7.09
C ASP A 77 6.07 -15.15 6.54
N ILE A 78 6.07 -14.33 5.49
CA ILE A 78 4.85 -13.93 4.78
C ILE A 78 4.23 -15.13 4.06
N TRP A 79 5.04 -15.94 3.38
CA TRP A 79 4.62 -17.20 2.77
C TRP A 79 3.97 -18.15 3.77
N GLN A 80 4.65 -18.41 4.89
CA GLN A 80 4.17 -19.30 5.94
C GLN A 80 2.82 -18.83 6.50
N ALA A 81 2.71 -17.54 6.86
CA ALA A 81 1.48 -16.97 7.39
C ALA A 81 0.32 -17.03 6.38
N ALA A 82 0.57 -16.78 5.09
CA ALA A 82 -0.46 -16.84 4.06
C ALA A 82 -0.97 -18.26 3.83
N VAL A 83 -0.06 -19.25 3.75
CA VAL A 83 -0.43 -20.66 3.58
C VAL A 83 -1.16 -21.18 4.80
N ASP A 84 -0.69 -20.90 6.02
CA ASP A 84 -1.38 -21.31 7.25
C ASP A 84 -2.77 -20.70 7.35
N GLY A 85 -2.89 -19.40 7.07
CA GLY A 85 -4.17 -18.71 7.05
C GLY A 85 -5.13 -19.28 5.99
N HIS A 86 -4.61 -19.67 4.83
CA HIS A 86 -5.41 -20.33 3.79
C HIS A 86 -5.83 -21.74 4.21
N MET A 87 -4.92 -22.50 4.82
CA MET A 87 -5.21 -23.84 5.31
C MET A 87 -6.31 -23.86 6.36
N LEU A 88 -6.47 -22.80 7.15
CA LEU A 88 -7.58 -22.69 8.10
C LEU A 88 -8.89 -22.23 7.44
N ALA A 89 -8.81 -21.39 6.40
CA ALA A 89 -9.97 -20.73 5.81
C ALA A 89 -10.65 -21.52 4.69
N SER A 90 -9.90 -22.32 3.93
CA SER A 90 -10.41 -23.01 2.73
C SER A 90 -10.14 -24.50 2.79
N ARG A 91 -11.01 -25.28 2.15
CA ARG A 91 -10.80 -26.72 1.93
C ARG A 91 -10.04 -27.03 0.63
N PHE A 92 -9.96 -26.06 -0.29
CA PHE A 92 -9.35 -26.23 -1.60
C PHE A 92 -7.90 -25.76 -1.60
N PHE A 93 -7.10 -26.35 -2.48
CA PHE A 93 -5.75 -25.87 -2.74
C PHE A 93 -5.80 -24.41 -3.18
N PRO A 94 -4.92 -23.53 -2.65
CA PRO A 94 -4.97 -22.12 -2.98
C PRO A 94 -4.78 -21.90 -4.48
N ASP A 95 -5.38 -20.83 -4.97
CA ASP A 95 -4.95 -20.18 -6.21
C ASP A 95 -3.85 -19.14 -5.93
N ILE A 96 -3.12 -18.76 -6.97
CA ILE A 96 -2.02 -17.80 -6.87
C ILE A 96 -2.54 -16.44 -6.37
N SER A 97 -3.69 -16.00 -6.88
CA SER A 97 -4.34 -14.75 -6.46
C SER A 97 -4.75 -14.77 -4.99
N GLU A 98 -5.26 -15.89 -4.50
CA GLU A 98 -5.67 -16.04 -3.09
C GLU A 98 -4.49 -15.91 -2.13
N LEU A 99 -3.32 -16.44 -2.51
CA LEU A 99 -2.10 -16.23 -1.73
C LEU A 99 -1.60 -14.79 -1.87
N GLU A 100 -1.62 -14.21 -3.07
CA GLU A 100 -1.19 -12.82 -3.28
C GLU A 100 -2.00 -11.84 -2.43
N GLU A 101 -3.33 -11.97 -2.39
CA GLU A 101 -4.22 -11.14 -1.57
C GLU A 101 -3.87 -11.19 -0.08
N ARG A 102 -3.40 -12.35 0.41
CA ARG A 102 -2.96 -12.53 1.79
C ARG A 102 -1.56 -11.98 2.05
N MET A 103 -0.66 -12.08 1.07
CA MET A 103 0.75 -11.70 1.21
C MET A 103 1.02 -10.22 0.95
N ALA A 104 0.36 -9.63 -0.05
CA ALA A 104 0.58 -8.26 -0.50
C ALA A 104 0.41 -7.20 0.61
N PRO A 105 -0.59 -7.28 1.51
CA PRO A 105 -0.76 -6.27 2.56
C PRO A 105 0.44 -6.18 3.50
N GLU A 106 1.00 -7.33 3.91
CA GLU A 106 2.12 -7.38 4.85
C GLU A 106 3.42 -6.91 4.19
N MET A 107 3.65 -7.30 2.93
CA MET A 107 4.80 -6.80 2.17
C MET A 107 4.71 -5.28 1.91
N SER A 108 3.51 -4.78 1.62
CA SER A 108 3.27 -3.35 1.42
C SER A 108 3.59 -2.55 2.68
N ARG A 109 3.14 -3.02 3.86
CA ARG A 109 3.49 -2.40 5.16
C ARG A 109 5.00 -2.30 5.38
N ARG A 110 5.74 -3.37 5.07
CA ARG A 110 7.20 -3.38 5.19
C ARG A 110 7.86 -2.39 4.24
N ARG A 111 7.43 -2.34 2.97
CA ARG A 111 7.93 -1.38 1.97
C ARG A 111 7.71 0.06 2.42
N VAL A 112 6.51 0.40 2.88
CA VAL A 112 6.20 1.74 3.44
C VAL A 112 7.10 2.06 4.65
N GLY A 113 7.36 1.07 5.51
CA GLY A 113 8.29 1.22 6.63
C GLY A 113 9.73 1.55 6.17
N ILE A 114 10.22 0.84 5.15
CA ILE A 114 11.54 1.10 4.55
C ILE A 114 11.59 2.51 3.97
N GLU A 115 10.61 2.90 3.15
CA GLU A 115 10.54 4.22 2.52
C GLU A 115 10.55 5.35 3.55
N ARG A 116 9.79 5.19 4.64
CA ARG A 116 9.76 6.17 5.74
C ARG A 116 11.12 6.29 6.43
N LEU A 117 11.78 5.18 6.72
CA LEU A 117 13.11 5.18 7.33
C LEU A 117 14.17 5.75 6.38
N GLU A 118 14.07 5.49 5.08
CA GLU A 118 14.94 6.08 4.06
C GLU A 118 14.77 7.59 3.96
N ALA A 119 13.51 8.07 3.96
CA ALA A 119 13.21 9.51 3.96
C ALA A 119 13.78 10.23 5.20
N MET A 120 13.85 9.56 6.35
CA MET A 120 14.46 10.11 7.57
C MET A 120 15.99 10.22 7.50
N ARG A 121 16.66 9.48 6.61
CA ARG A 121 18.12 9.58 6.41
C ARG A 121 18.52 10.76 5.54
N VAL A 122 17.64 11.18 4.63
CA VAL A 122 17.87 12.34 3.78
C VAL A 122 17.63 13.59 4.64
N PRO A 123 18.61 14.51 4.73
CA PRO A 123 18.33 15.81 5.34
C PRO A 123 17.14 16.41 4.61
N ARG A 124 16.05 16.73 5.31
CA ARG A 124 14.95 17.50 4.70
C ARG A 124 15.60 18.75 4.09
N LEU A 125 15.67 18.79 2.76
CA LEU A 125 15.90 20.03 2.05
C LEU A 125 14.92 21.04 2.64
N ALA A 126 15.38 22.29 2.84
CA ALA A 126 14.56 23.34 3.42
C ALA A 126 13.13 23.25 2.85
N PRO A 127 12.09 23.37 3.69
CA PRO A 127 10.72 23.24 3.21
C PRO A 127 10.57 24.13 1.97
N PRO A 128 9.98 23.61 0.87
CA PRO A 128 9.82 24.40 -0.34
C PRO A 128 9.20 25.73 0.05
N ALA A 129 9.72 26.82 -0.51
CA ALA A 129 9.20 28.15 -0.24
C ALA A 129 7.66 28.11 -0.40
N PRO A 130 6.90 28.75 0.51
CA PRO A 130 5.45 28.75 0.39
C PRO A 130 5.08 29.20 -1.03
N PRO A 131 4.14 28.51 -1.70
CA PRO A 131 3.81 28.81 -3.08
C PRO A 131 3.40 30.27 -3.18
N THR A 132 3.93 30.94 -4.20
CA THR A 132 3.60 32.33 -4.53
C THR A 132 2.11 32.46 -4.84
N ALA A 133 1.57 33.69 -4.78
CA ALA A 133 0.16 33.92 -5.09
C ALA A 133 -0.23 33.41 -6.49
N GLU A 134 0.69 33.54 -7.45
CA GLU A 134 0.51 33.04 -8.82
C GLU A 134 0.47 31.50 -8.88
N GLU A 135 1.38 30.83 -8.17
CA GLU A 135 1.38 29.36 -8.10
C GLU A 135 0.12 28.82 -7.42
N ARG A 136 -0.43 29.53 -6.42
CA ARG A 136 -1.69 29.17 -5.76
C ARG A 136 -2.87 29.27 -6.72
N GLU A 137 -2.95 30.33 -7.53
CA GLU A 137 -4.01 30.47 -8.53
C GLU A 137 -3.91 29.42 -9.64
N VAL A 138 -2.70 29.05 -10.06
CA VAL A 138 -2.49 27.95 -11.03
C VAL A 138 -2.95 26.61 -10.45
N VAL A 139 -2.62 26.32 -9.19
CA VAL A 139 -3.06 25.08 -8.51
C VAL A 139 -4.57 25.07 -8.33
N LYS A 140 -5.19 26.18 -7.93
CA LYS A 140 -6.65 26.33 -7.80
C LYS A 140 -7.36 26.11 -9.14
N THR A 141 -6.81 26.66 -10.22
CA THR A 141 -7.34 26.47 -11.58
C THR A 141 -7.21 25.01 -12.04
N LYS A 142 -6.07 24.36 -11.76
CA LYS A 142 -5.86 22.94 -12.08
C LYS A 142 -6.80 22.02 -11.28
N LEU A 143 -6.97 22.28 -9.98
CA LEU A 143 -7.90 21.54 -9.13
C LEU A 143 -9.36 21.74 -9.56
N GLY A 144 -9.75 22.97 -9.91
CA GLY A 144 -11.06 23.27 -10.48
C GLY A 144 -11.32 22.50 -11.78
N ARG A 145 -10.35 22.45 -12.69
CA ARG A 145 -10.47 21.64 -13.92
C ARG A 145 -10.56 20.14 -13.66
N LEU A 146 -9.79 19.62 -12.71
CA LEU A 146 -9.86 18.21 -12.33
C LEU A 146 -11.21 17.85 -11.71
N SER A 147 -11.76 18.72 -10.87
CA SER A 147 -13.10 18.58 -10.28
C SER A 147 -14.19 18.58 -11.37
N LEU A 148 -14.10 19.47 -12.35
CA LEU A 148 -15.05 19.51 -13.47
C LEU A 148 -14.97 18.26 -14.36
N LEU A 149 -13.77 17.73 -14.60
CA LEU A 149 -13.57 16.49 -15.36
C LEU A 149 -14.13 15.26 -14.63
N THR A 150 -13.97 15.18 -13.31
CA THR A 150 -14.54 14.09 -12.52
C THR A 150 -16.07 14.18 -12.45
N MET A 151 -16.64 15.38 -12.31
CA MET A 151 -18.10 15.57 -12.37
C MET A 151 -18.66 15.26 -13.76
N SER A 152 -17.99 15.67 -14.84
CA SER A 152 -18.42 15.34 -16.21
C SER A 152 -18.34 13.84 -16.50
N GLY A 153 -17.34 13.15 -15.98
CA GLY A 153 -17.21 11.69 -16.09
C GLY A 153 -18.29 10.95 -15.30
N ALA A 154 -18.63 11.44 -14.10
CA ALA A 154 -19.72 10.92 -13.29
C ALA A 154 -21.08 11.10 -13.99
N LEU A 155 -21.34 12.28 -14.57
CA LEU A 155 -22.57 12.58 -15.32
C LEU A 155 -22.70 11.78 -16.62
N ALA A 156 -21.59 11.45 -17.29
CA ALA A 156 -21.60 10.63 -18.51
C ALA A 156 -21.92 9.14 -18.25
N GLN A 157 -21.80 8.69 -16.99
CA GLN A 157 -22.15 7.33 -16.57
C GLN A 157 -23.56 7.24 -15.96
N MET A 158 -24.23 8.38 -15.75
CA MET A 158 -25.59 8.45 -15.26
C MET A 158 -26.57 8.30 -16.42
N THR A 159 -27.63 7.52 -16.22
CA THR A 159 -28.74 7.47 -17.19
C THR A 159 -29.43 8.84 -17.26
N GLU A 160 -30.08 9.15 -18.38
CA GLU A 160 -30.77 10.44 -18.60
C GLU A 160 -31.79 10.76 -17.47
N ALA A 161 -32.38 9.74 -16.88
CA ALA A 161 -33.29 9.85 -15.73
C ALA A 161 -32.57 10.19 -14.39
N GLU A 162 -31.34 9.71 -14.19
CA GLU A 162 -30.53 9.98 -13.01
C GLU A 162 -29.87 11.37 -13.09
N ALA A 163 -29.37 11.74 -14.28
CA ALA A 163 -28.81 13.07 -14.52
C ALA A 163 -29.89 14.16 -14.33
N LYS A 164 -31.13 13.91 -14.79
CA LYS A 164 -32.26 14.80 -14.58
C LYS A 164 -32.62 14.95 -13.09
N ARG A 165 -32.62 13.86 -12.31
CA ARG A 165 -32.82 13.94 -10.85
C ARG A 165 -31.74 14.76 -10.15
N PHE A 166 -30.47 14.59 -10.53
CA PHE A 166 -29.36 15.32 -9.94
C PHE A 166 -29.42 16.83 -10.22
N CYS A 167 -29.79 17.22 -11.44
CA CYS A 167 -29.97 18.62 -11.83
C CYS A 167 -31.26 19.26 -11.27
N ASP A 168 -32.33 18.48 -11.06
CA ASP A 168 -33.62 18.98 -10.55
C ASP A 168 -33.65 19.09 -9.01
N THR A 169 -32.68 18.49 -8.29
CA THR A 169 -32.47 18.76 -6.85
C THR A 169 -31.77 20.10 -6.66
N GLU A 170 -32.54 21.17 -6.47
CA GLU A 170 -32.07 22.46 -5.92
C GLU A 170 -31.63 22.37 -4.44
N GLU A 171 -31.68 21.19 -3.83
CA GLU A 171 -31.11 20.94 -2.51
C GLU A 171 -29.60 20.70 -2.61
N TYR A 172 -28.86 21.79 -2.59
CA TYR A 172 -27.48 21.78 -2.13
C TYR A 172 -27.46 21.13 -0.73
N PRO A 173 -26.79 19.99 -0.49
CA PRO A 173 -26.71 19.42 0.84
C PRO A 173 -26.06 20.44 1.78
N PRO A 174 -26.71 20.86 2.87
CA PRO A 174 -26.22 21.94 3.74
C PRO A 174 -24.96 21.58 4.54
N ASP A 175 -24.36 20.40 4.34
CA ASP A 175 -23.26 19.88 5.17
C ASP A 175 -21.89 19.84 4.47
N TRP A 176 -21.77 20.15 3.18
CA TRP A 176 -20.49 19.99 2.46
C TRP A 176 -19.37 20.90 3.00
N ASP A 177 -19.70 22.14 3.40
CA ASP A 177 -18.73 23.09 3.99
C ASP A 177 -18.26 22.69 5.41
N SER A 178 -19.02 21.82 6.10
CA SER A 178 -18.73 21.43 7.47
C SER A 178 -17.75 20.24 7.59
N ARG A 179 -17.45 19.56 6.48
CA ARG A 179 -16.45 18.47 6.45
C ARG A 179 -15.04 18.93 6.12
N VAL A 180 -14.89 20.06 5.40
CA VAL A 180 -13.57 20.60 5.03
C VAL A 180 -12.92 21.38 6.19
N THR A 181 -13.72 21.84 7.15
CA THR A 181 -13.24 22.68 8.27
C THR A 181 -12.90 21.91 9.56
N ARG A 182 -13.18 20.61 9.67
CA ARG A 182 -12.91 19.82 10.89
C ARG A 182 -11.55 19.10 10.96
N GLU A 183 -10.77 19.03 9.88
CA GLU A 183 -9.44 18.40 9.90
C GLU A 183 -8.28 19.42 9.99
N ALA A 184 -8.56 20.71 10.16
CA ALA A 184 -7.55 21.75 10.32
C ALA A 184 -7.28 22.17 11.79
N GLY A 185 -7.77 21.41 12.77
CA GLY A 185 -7.57 21.75 14.18
C GLY A 185 -7.85 20.61 15.14
N SER A 186 -6.89 19.69 15.29
CA SER A 186 -6.61 18.93 16.52
C SER A 186 -5.19 18.38 16.47
#